data_AF-A0A9D2QTX3-F1
#
_entry.id   AF-A0A9D2QTX3-F1
#
_cell.length_a   1.000
_cell.length_b   1.000
_cell.length_c   1.000
_cell.angle_alpha   90.00
_cell.angle_beta   90.00
_cell.angle_gamma   90.00
#
_symmetry.space_group_name_H-M   'P 1'
#
loop_
_entity.id
_entity.type
_entity.pdbx_description
1 polymer ?
#
loop_
_entity_poly.entity_id
_entity_poly.type
_entity_poly.pdbx_seq_one_letter_code
_entity_poly.pdbx_strand_id
1 'polypeptide(L)' 'RRPVSLEPMNPYERRIIHSALQGNRYVETYSEGNEPYRHVVVKLKNR' A
#
# COMPACT_ATOMS: atom_id res chain seq x y z
N ARG A 1 -5.55 -11.51 10.44
CA ARG A 1 -6.19 -10.78 9.31
C ARG A 1 -5.17 -10.71 8.18
N ARG A 2 -5.58 -10.91 6.92
CA ARG A 2 -4.66 -11.01 5.77
C ARG A 2 -4.43 -9.63 5.15
N PRO A 3 -3.19 -9.30 4.70
CA PRO A 3 -2.94 -8.10 3.92
C PRO A 3 -3.66 -8.19 2.56
N VAL A 4 -3.97 -7.03 1.99
CA VAL A 4 -4.60 -6.90 0.67
C VAL A 4 -3.62 -6.23 -0.27
N SER A 5 -3.32 -6.88 -1.39
CA SER A 5 -2.52 -6.33 -2.48
C SER A 5 -3.43 -5.71 -3.53
N LEU A 6 -3.09 -4.52 -3.98
CA LEU A 6 -3.72 -3.88 -5.13
C LEU A 6 -3.03 -4.32 -6.43
N GLU A 7 -3.63 -3.98 -7.57
CA GLU A 7 -3.00 -4.18 -8.87
C GLU A 7 -1.75 -3.29 -9.03
N PRO A 8 -0.74 -3.70 -9.83
CA PRO A 8 0.40 -2.85 -10.15
C PRO A 8 -0.02 -1.54 -10.78
N MET A 9 0.65 -0.46 -10.39
CA MET A 9 0.32 0.90 -10.79
C MET A 9 1.57 1.77 -10.78
N ASN A 10 1.52 2.92 -11.44
CA ASN A 10 2.70 3.78 -11.58
C ASN A 10 3.09 4.43 -10.22
N PRO A 11 4.32 4.96 -10.09
CA PRO A 11 4.78 5.57 -8.84
C PRO A 11 3.89 6.72 -8.31
N TYR A 12 3.23 7.46 -9.20
CA TYR A 12 2.36 8.58 -8.82
C TYR A 12 1.07 8.08 -8.15
N GLU A 13 0.41 7.07 -8.73
CA GLU A 13 -0.79 6.45 -8.16
C GLU A 13 -0.50 5.81 -6.80
N ARG A 14 0.62 5.07 -6.67
CA ARG A 14 1.03 4.51 -5.37
C ARG A 14 1.23 5.58 -4.31
N ARG A 15 1.82 6.71 -4.69
CA ARG A 15 2.05 7.85 -3.77
C ARG A 15 0.74 8.44 -3.26
N ILE A 16 -0.29 8.54 -4.09
CA ILE A 16 -1.62 9.01 -3.66
C ILE A 16 -2.18 8.09 -2.58
N ILE A 17 -2.11 6.77 -2.78
CA ILE A 17 -2.62 5.77 -1.82
C ILE A 17 -1.84 5.84 -0.50
N HIS A 18 -0.51 5.90 -0.58
CA HIS A 18 0.33 6.07 0.61
C HIS A 18 -0.02 7.34 1.38
N SER A 19 -0.21 8.46 0.68
CA SER A 19 -0.58 9.74 1.30
C SER A 19 -1.97 9.68 1.93
N ALA A 20 -2.94 9.06 1.26
CA ALA A 20 -4.32 8.97 1.74
C ALA A 20 -4.45 8.11 3.01
N LEU A 21 -3.61 7.08 3.16
CA LEU A 21 -3.64 6.16 4.30
C LEU A 21 -2.55 6.46 5.35
N GLN A 22 -1.75 7.50 5.15
CA GLN A 22 -0.74 7.92 6.09
C GLN A 22 -1.37 8.27 7.45
N GLY A 23 -0.78 7.77 8.54
CA GLY A 23 -1.27 8.05 9.90
C GLY A 23 -2.59 7.35 10.28
N ASN A 24 -3.18 6.53 9.41
CA ASN A 24 -4.40 5.81 9.73
C ASN A 24 -4.24 4.95 11.00
N ARG A 25 -5.23 4.97 11.91
CA ARG A 25 -5.17 4.27 13.21
C ARG A 25 -5.10 2.74 13.08
N TYR A 26 -5.66 2.18 12.03
CA TYR A 26 -5.89 0.73 11.92
C TYR A 26 -5.03 0.06 10.88
N VAL A 27 -4.61 0.79 9.84
CA VAL A 27 -3.87 0.22 8.71
C VAL A 27 -2.59 1.00 8.43
N GLU A 28 -1.67 0.33 7.73
CA GLU A 28 -0.49 0.91 7.13
C GLU A 28 -0.32 0.35 5.71
N THR A 29 0.43 1.08 4.89
CA THR A 29 0.68 0.73 3.50
C THR A 29 2.16 0.67 3.20
N TYR A 30 2.57 -0.24 2.33
CA TYR A 30 3.92 -0.30 1.79
C TYR A 30 3.87 -0.76 0.33
N SER A 31 4.89 -0.42 -0.46
CA SER A 31 5.00 -0.87 -1.86
C SER A 31 5.86 -2.14 -1.93
N GLU A 32 5.39 -3.14 -2.66
CA GLU A 32 6.06 -4.43 -2.85
C GLU A 32 6.23 -4.73 -4.35
N GLY A 33 7.28 -5.49 -4.71
CA GLY A 33 7.61 -5.83 -6.09
C GLY A 33 8.53 -4.83 -6.81
N ASN A 34 8.84 -5.14 -8.07
CA ASN A 34 9.69 -4.34 -8.97
C ASN A 34 8.87 -3.81 -10.14
N GLU A 35 9.22 -2.64 -10.68
CA GLU A 35 8.55 -2.10 -11.88
C GLU A 35 8.62 -3.10 -13.05
N PRO A 36 7.53 -3.29 -13.83
CA PRO A 36 6.23 -2.60 -13.76
C PRO A 36 5.22 -3.25 -12.80
N TYR A 37 5.59 -4.34 -12.13
CA TYR A 37 4.71 -5.14 -11.26
C TYR A 37 4.65 -4.65 -9.81
N ARG A 38 5.19 -3.46 -9.55
CA ARG A 38 5.27 -2.90 -8.21
C ARG A 38 3.90 -2.33 -7.81
N HIS A 39 3.41 -2.77 -6.67
CA HIS A 39 2.04 -2.52 -6.20
C HIS A 39 2.01 -2.11 -4.74
N VAL A 40 0.88 -1.57 -4.28
CA VAL A 40 0.68 -1.22 -2.86
C VAL A 40 0.03 -2.40 -2.14
N VAL A 41 0.57 -2.71 -0.95
CA VAL A 41 -0.01 -3.66 -0.01
C VAL A 41 -0.55 -2.88 1.19
N VAL A 42 -1.81 -3.15 1.54
CA VAL A 42 -2.47 -2.62 2.73
C VAL A 42 -2.49 -3.71 3.79
N LYS A 43 -1.89 -3.43 4.95
CA LYS A 43 -1.90 -4.33 6.10
C LYS A 43 -2.48 -3.63 7.33
N LEU A 44 -3.05 -4.41 8.23
CA LEU A 44 -3.48 -3.90 9.52
C LEU A 44 -2.26 -3.71 10.42
N LYS A 45 -2.28 -2.65 11.21
CA LYS A 45 -1.29 -2.46 12.28
C LYS A 45 -1.47 -3.55 13.32
N ASN A 46 -0.38 -4.18 13.72
CA ASN A 46 -0.39 -5.01 14.92
C ASN A 46 -0.64 -4.08 16.12
N ARG A 47 -1.57 -4.49 17.00
CA ARG A 47 -1.84 -3.76 18.24
C ARG A 47 -0.63 -3.82 19.16
#